data_AF-A0A519Z7P7-F1
#
_entry.id   AF-A0A519Z7P7-F1
#
_cell.length_a   1.000
_cell.length_b   1.000
_cell.length_c   1.000
_cell.angle_alpha   90.00
_cell.angle_beta   90.00
_cell.angle_gamma   90.00
#
_symmetry.space_group_name_H-M   'P 1'
#
loop_
_entity.id
_entity.type
_entity.pdbx_description
1 polymer ?
#
loop_
_entity_poly.entity_id
_entity_poly.type
_entity_poly.pdbx_seq_one_letter_code
_entity_poly.pdbx_strand_id
1 'polypeptide(L)'
;KNLLAKGTFTKAVSDNSYDIKLNKAQDFNCLVIQEDIRYGQRVSQFAVQVKENNEWKTVATSTTIGNKRIVYFPRTNSKEVRVAIQGTLAKPLIANVELYDTPAK
;
A
#
# COMPACT_ATOMS: atom_id res chain seq x y z
N LYS A 1 -15.80 1.92 0.20
CA LYS A 1 -15.62 1.60 -1.24
C LYS A 1 -14.13 1.48 -1.54
N ASN A 2 -13.69 0.53 -2.38
CA ASN A 2 -12.30 0.49 -2.83
C ASN A 2 -12.01 1.70 -3.75
N LEU A 3 -10.99 2.49 -3.41
CA LEU A 3 -10.60 3.70 -4.13
C LEU A 3 -9.77 3.39 -5.40
N LEU A 4 -9.26 2.15 -5.52
CA LEU A 4 -8.46 1.66 -6.64
C LEU A 4 -9.33 0.98 -7.70
N ALA A 5 -10.36 1.69 -8.17
CA ALA A 5 -11.19 1.23 -9.28
C ALA A 5 -10.46 1.42 -10.63
N LYS A 6 -10.83 0.63 -11.65
CA LYS A 6 -10.25 0.75 -13.00
C LYS A 6 -10.41 2.19 -13.52
N GLY A 7 -9.30 2.80 -13.93
CA GLY A 7 -9.27 4.18 -14.46
C GLY A 7 -9.22 5.30 -13.41
N THR A 8 -9.23 4.99 -12.10
CA THR A 8 -9.16 6.02 -11.05
C THR A 8 -7.77 6.24 -10.47
N PHE A 9 -6.79 5.43 -10.89
CA PHE A 9 -5.41 5.47 -10.39
C PHE A 9 -4.41 4.93 -11.42
N THR A 10 -3.13 5.28 -11.23
CA THR A 10 -1.97 4.67 -11.88
C THR A 10 -1.09 3.99 -10.84
N LYS A 11 -0.36 2.95 -11.24
CA LYS A 11 0.64 2.28 -10.39
C LYS A 11 2.02 2.25 -11.04
N ALA A 12 3.06 2.34 -10.21
CA ALA A 12 4.44 2.08 -10.58
C ALA A 12 5.02 1.06 -9.60
N VAL A 13 5.72 0.05 -10.11
CA VAL A 13 6.26 -1.04 -9.29
C VAL A 13 7.76 -1.12 -9.51
N SER A 14 8.50 -1.18 -8.41
CA SER A 14 9.94 -1.44 -8.39
C SER A 14 10.23 -2.64 -7.49
N ASP A 15 11.49 -3.06 -7.39
CA ASP A 15 11.85 -4.18 -6.50
C ASP A 15 11.59 -3.85 -5.02
N ASN A 16 11.56 -2.56 -4.65
CA ASN A 16 11.44 -2.10 -3.26
C ASN A 16 10.18 -1.25 -3.02
N SER A 17 9.32 -1.05 -4.03
CA SER A 17 8.12 -0.22 -3.85
C SER A 17 6.94 -0.61 -4.74
N TYR A 18 5.74 -0.39 -4.20
CA TYR A 18 4.49 -0.35 -4.95
C TYR A 18 3.86 1.02 -4.77
N ASP A 19 3.99 1.86 -5.79
CA ASP A 19 3.54 3.25 -5.78
C ASP A 19 2.19 3.36 -6.46
N ILE A 20 1.26 4.06 -5.82
CA ILE A 20 -0.10 4.29 -6.30
C ILE A 20 -0.34 5.80 -6.32
N LYS A 21 -0.85 6.27 -7.45
CA LYS A 21 -1.27 7.66 -7.62
C LYS A 21 -2.73 7.68 -8.04
N LEU A 22 -3.58 8.22 -7.18
CA LEU A 22 -5.00 8.48 -7.44
C LEU A 22 -5.13 9.64 -8.43
N ASN A 23 -6.25 9.75 -9.15
CA ASN A 23 -6.48 10.89 -10.06
C ASN A 23 -6.69 12.22 -9.31
N LYS A 24 -7.28 12.15 -8.11
CA LYS A 24 -7.52 13.26 -7.19
C LYS A 24 -7.16 12.86 -5.76
N ALA A 25 -6.87 13.83 -4.91
CA ALA A 25 -6.70 13.58 -3.48
C ALA A 25 -7.99 13.05 -2.87
N GLN A 26 -7.88 12.04 -2.00
CA GLN A 26 -9.00 11.40 -1.32
C GLN A 26 -8.59 11.03 0.09
N ASP A 27 -9.57 10.94 0.98
CA ASP A 27 -9.37 10.41 2.33
C ASP A 27 -9.28 8.88 2.26
N PHE A 28 -8.35 8.32 3.02
CA PHE A 28 -8.24 6.88 3.24
C PHE A 28 -7.47 6.60 4.53
N ASN A 29 -7.70 5.41 5.08
CA ASN A 29 -7.13 4.98 6.35
C ASN A 29 -6.88 3.46 6.43
N CYS A 30 -7.10 2.75 5.33
CA CYS A 30 -6.99 1.30 5.28
C CYS A 30 -6.41 0.84 3.95
N LEU A 31 -5.31 0.09 4.01
CA LEU A 31 -4.67 -0.57 2.89
C LEU A 31 -4.84 -2.08 3.05
N VAL A 32 -5.34 -2.74 2.01
CA VAL A 32 -5.30 -4.20 1.91
C VAL A 32 -4.24 -4.57 0.88
N ILE A 33 -3.34 -5.48 1.22
CA ILE A 33 -2.28 -5.94 0.34
C ILE A 33 -2.09 -7.45 0.44
N GLN A 34 -1.76 -8.09 -0.68
CA GLN A 34 -1.62 -9.54 -0.81
C GLN A 34 -0.41 -9.87 -1.66
N GLU A 35 0.37 -10.86 -1.24
CA GLU A 35 1.40 -11.49 -2.07
C GLU A 35 0.81 -12.64 -2.90
N ASP A 36 1.48 -12.97 -4.00
CA ASP A 36 1.21 -14.20 -4.74
C ASP A 36 1.84 -15.39 -4.00
N ILE A 37 1.12 -15.88 -2.99
CA ILE A 37 1.60 -16.94 -2.09
C ILE A 37 1.88 -18.27 -2.79
N ARG A 38 1.44 -18.46 -4.05
CA ARG A 38 1.81 -19.64 -4.86
C ARG A 38 3.33 -19.73 -5.06
N TYR A 39 4.03 -18.60 -4.94
CA TYR A 39 5.48 -18.50 -5.05
C TYR A 39 6.18 -18.19 -3.72
N GLY A 40 5.49 -18.45 -2.60
CA GLY A 40 5.97 -18.20 -1.24
C GLY A 40 5.72 -16.78 -0.74
N GLN A 41 5.80 -16.61 0.57
CA GLN A 41 5.82 -15.31 1.24
C GLN A 41 7.23 -14.74 1.19
N ARG A 42 7.40 -13.51 0.70
CA ARG A 42 8.73 -12.93 0.44
C ARG A 42 8.98 -11.69 1.28
N VAL A 43 7.98 -10.82 1.41
CA VAL A 43 8.10 -9.58 2.20
C VAL A 43 8.17 -9.91 3.69
N SER A 44 9.24 -9.43 4.34
CA SER A 44 9.46 -9.56 5.79
C SER A 44 9.24 -8.25 6.56
N GLN A 45 9.37 -7.10 5.88
CA GLN A 45 9.10 -5.78 6.46
C GLN A 45 8.68 -4.78 5.37
N PHE A 46 7.66 -3.97 5.66
CA PHE A 46 7.25 -2.87 4.79
C PHE A 46 6.65 -1.69 5.57
N ALA A 47 6.61 -0.53 4.91
CA ALA A 47 5.97 0.67 5.41
C ALA A 47 4.91 1.16 4.42
N VAL A 48 3.81 1.71 4.94
CA VAL A 48 2.84 2.48 4.16
C VAL A 48 3.23 3.94 4.30
N GLN A 49 3.45 4.60 3.17
CA GLN A 49 3.82 6.00 3.10
C GLN A 49 2.79 6.76 2.27
N VAL A 50 2.54 8.01 2.62
CA VAL A 50 1.76 8.94 1.81
C VAL A 50 2.60 10.15 1.49
N LYS A 51 2.31 10.79 0.35
CA LYS A 51 2.99 12.02 -0.01
C LYS A 51 2.28 13.22 0.58
N GLU A 52 3.00 14.00 1.36
CA GLU A 52 2.56 15.24 2.00
C GLU A 52 3.65 16.29 1.76
N ASN A 53 3.30 17.47 1.24
CA ASN A 53 4.26 18.55 0.95
C ASN A 53 5.47 18.13 0.10
N ASN A 54 5.26 17.28 -0.90
CA ASN A 54 6.30 16.66 -1.75
C ASN A 54 7.26 15.68 -1.04
N GLU A 55 7.02 15.37 0.23
CA GLU A 55 7.81 14.41 1.00
C GLU A 55 7.03 13.14 1.28
N TRP A 56 7.73 12.02 1.39
CA TRP A 56 7.13 10.73 1.76
C TRP A 56 7.09 10.61 3.27
N LYS A 57 5.89 10.52 3.83
CA LYS A 57 5.65 10.35 5.25
C LYS A 57 5.13 8.96 5.55
N THR A 58 5.79 8.25 6.45
CA THR A 58 5.33 6.94 6.91
C THR A 58 4.10 7.09 7.80
N VAL A 59 3.01 6.43 7.45
CA VAL A 59 1.74 6.42 8.20
C VAL A 59 1.49 5.09 8.92
N ALA A 60 2.16 4.01 8.49
CA ALA A 60 2.18 2.73 9.20
C ALA A 60 3.43 1.92 8.82
N THR A 61 3.83 1.02 9.72
CA THR A 61 4.81 -0.03 9.45
C THR A 61 4.19 -1.39 9.74
N SER A 62 4.67 -2.42 9.05
CA SER A 62 4.26 -3.80 9.28
C SER A 62 5.37 -4.75 8.85
N THR A 63 5.24 -6.01 9.23
CA THR A 63 6.24 -7.03 8.93
C THR A 63 5.87 -7.75 7.63
N THR A 64 5.19 -8.89 7.75
CA THR A 64 4.89 -9.78 6.62
C THR A 64 3.59 -9.40 5.93
N ILE A 65 3.48 -9.68 4.63
CA ILE A 65 2.23 -9.53 3.87
C ILE A 65 1.52 -10.89 3.78
N GLY A 66 2.16 -11.89 3.16
CA GLY A 66 1.59 -13.22 2.98
C GLY A 66 0.28 -13.19 2.16
N ASN A 67 -0.67 -14.05 2.53
CA ASN A 67 -1.92 -14.19 1.78
C ASN A 67 -2.75 -12.89 1.76
N LYS A 68 -2.84 -12.20 2.89
CA LYS A 68 -3.55 -10.92 3.02
C LYS A 68 -3.13 -10.20 4.29
N ARG A 69 -2.77 -8.94 4.14
CA ARG A 69 -2.55 -8.00 5.24
C ARG A 69 -3.48 -6.80 5.09
N ILE A 70 -4.14 -6.43 6.19
CA ILE A 70 -4.95 -5.22 6.30
C ILE A 70 -4.21 -4.29 7.26
N VAL A 71 -3.85 -3.10 6.78
CA VAL A 71 -3.10 -2.10 7.55
C VAL A 71 -3.99 -0.89 7.73
N TYR A 72 -4.31 -0.58 8.98
CA TYR A 72 -4.97 0.67 9.36
C TYR A 72 -3.93 1.71 9.74
N PHE A 73 -4.22 2.97 9.44
CA PHE A 73 -3.38 4.11 9.77
C PHE A 73 -4.25 5.36 9.98
N PRO A 74 -3.72 6.45 10.55
CA PRO A 74 -4.48 7.68 10.71
C PRO A 74 -5.09 8.12 9.36
N ARG A 75 -6.37 8.51 9.38
CA ARG A 75 -7.05 8.99 8.17
C ARG A 75 -6.28 10.16 7.60
N THR A 76 -5.92 10.05 6.32
CA THR A 76 -5.08 11.01 5.63
C THR A 76 -5.70 11.36 4.28
N ASN A 77 -5.60 12.64 3.91
CA ASN A 77 -6.00 13.14 2.61
C ASN A 77 -4.76 13.21 1.71
N SER A 78 -4.66 12.32 0.71
CA SER A 78 -3.53 12.37 -0.22
C SER A 78 -3.91 11.83 -1.59
N LYS A 79 -3.05 12.11 -2.57
CA LYS A 79 -3.14 11.60 -3.93
C LYS A 79 -2.18 10.43 -4.17
N GLU A 80 -1.09 10.36 -3.41
CA GLU A 80 0.00 9.40 -3.62
C GLU A 80 0.22 8.58 -2.35
N VAL A 81 0.16 7.26 -2.50
CA VAL A 81 0.45 6.27 -1.45
C VAL A 81 1.46 5.27 -1.97
N ARG A 82 2.39 4.86 -1.12
CA ARG A 82 3.49 3.96 -1.43
C ARG A 82 3.54 2.85 -0.39
N VAL A 83 3.69 1.62 -0.87
CA VAL A 83 4.15 0.51 -0.04
C VAL A 83 5.65 0.40 -0.23
N ALA A 84 6.42 0.85 0.74
CA ALA A 84 7.88 0.78 0.74
C ALA A 84 8.32 -0.55 1.36
N ILE A 85 8.91 -1.42 0.57
CA ILE A 85 9.40 -2.73 0.99
C ILE A 85 10.79 -2.53 1.61
N GLN A 86 10.89 -2.78 2.91
CA GLN A 86 12.08 -2.53 3.71
C GLN A 86 12.89 -3.80 3.97
N GLY A 87 12.25 -4.96 3.88
CA GLY A 87 12.88 -6.26 4.03
C GLY A 87 12.16 -7.30 3.17
N THR A 88 12.94 -8.11 2.45
CA THR A 88 12.41 -9.20 1.63
C THR A 88 13.40 -10.36 1.55
N LEU A 89 12.87 -11.58 1.44
CA LEU A 89 13.64 -12.82 1.27
C LEU A 89 13.91 -13.13 -0.21
N ALA A 90 13.14 -12.55 -1.13
CA ALA A 90 13.27 -12.67 -2.58
C ALA A 90 12.53 -11.51 -3.27
N LYS A 91 12.53 -11.44 -4.61
CA LYS A 91 11.76 -10.41 -5.33
C LYS A 91 10.27 -10.42 -4.93
N PRO A 92 9.71 -9.35 -4.36
CA PRO A 92 8.31 -9.31 -3.94
C PRO A 92 7.35 -9.53 -5.11
N LEU A 93 6.32 -10.34 -4.89
CA LEU A 93 5.26 -10.58 -5.87
C LEU A 93 3.93 -10.15 -5.28
N ILE A 94 3.54 -8.89 -5.51
CA ILE A 94 2.28 -8.34 -5.01
C ILE A 94 1.16 -8.72 -6.00
N ALA A 95 0.20 -9.51 -5.52
CA ALA A 95 -0.93 -9.98 -6.32
C ALA A 95 -2.08 -8.97 -6.33
N ASN A 96 -2.34 -8.32 -5.19
CA ASN A 96 -3.46 -7.41 -5.05
C ASN A 96 -3.16 -6.28 -4.06
N VAL A 97 -3.69 -5.09 -4.36
CA VAL A 97 -3.68 -3.93 -3.48
C VAL A 97 -5.03 -3.23 -3.57
N GLU A 98 -5.59 -2.89 -2.42
CA GLU A 98 -6.86 -2.17 -2.31
C GLU A 98 -6.69 -1.05 -1.28
N LEU A 99 -7.41 0.05 -1.49
CA LEU A 99 -7.35 1.22 -0.62
C LEU A 99 -8.78 1.62 -0.22
N TYR A 100 -9.00 1.88 1.06
CA TYR A 100 -10.32 2.16 1.60
C TYR A 100 -10.29 3.37 2.53
N ASP A 101 -11.41 4.09 2.51
CA ASP A 101 -11.84 4.95 3.60
C ASP A 101 -12.88 4.19 4.43
N THR A 102 -12.50 3.77 5.64
CA THR A 102 -13.35 3.07 6.59
C THR A 102 -13.82 4.02 7.68
N PRO A 103 -14.98 3.77 8.31
CA PRO A 103 -15.34 4.47 9.54
C PRO A 103 -14.20 4.37 10.57
N ALA A 104 -14.03 5.42 11.38
CA ALA A 104 -13.07 5.41 12.47
C ALA A 104 -13.40 4.21 13.39
N LYS A 105 -12.37 3.48 13.76
CA LYS A 105 -12.48 2.36 14.70
C LYS A 105 -12.49 2.87 16.13
#